data_AF-A0A425D2R8-F1
#
_entry.id   AF-A0A425D2R8-F1
#
_cell.length_a   1.000
_cell.length_b   1.000
_cell.length_c   1.000
_cell.angle_alpha   90.00
_cell.angle_beta   90.00
_cell.angle_gamma   90.00
#
_symmetry.space_group_name_H-M   'P 1'
#
loop_
_entity.id
_entity.type
_entity.pdbx_description
1 polymer ?
#
loop_
_entity_poly.entity_id
_entity_poly.type
_entity_poly.pdbx_seq_one_letter_code
_entity_poly.pdbx_strand_id
1 'polypeptide(L)'
;MSATLRVEDFTENKTLFPSPPPVIKVEARQYPVTVHFNKHTEMNDYVQAAYQKVVKIHRKLPEGAILVFLTGQREILQLVRQLRRNLGSGKKKNKAPATNSRNRMQDEAWYIREHDDDDDQADLDDADVYGEETGDDSGDDSGDEEEGDEEGDEEGEDLFPYVHVLPLYSMLANDEQMKVFEAPPAKHRLVIVATNVAETSLTLPGVRYVVDAGRTKERVFDLKSGISQFEIQWISKASADQRAGRAGRTGPGHCYRLYSSAVYDNEFQKFSPPQYAIAVVASLTGQSPFILERERKEAESYRKEANDEDKLPSIDAESSEPQKNEMTQVDNAWTEELKEAEAMQRHAQWMDDDSDVLSTITSGTKIERNCAYMSCNGIVTEPLYIHPHSHLAYMKTVTAIEPDWLHAVAADSPLCDTSEPLDAPPPKYNAALDRVECYVKPTYGSYKWELPAVLVEYPAGPVKFRWFGRFLLDGLVVSALKPLLATKLREPSVSLIKKKFDAKIQLLVSALERSNVSSRRALVAQWQCNPQFLCEQVLNWVQDNHKAALKQHWNALVMRQVQAL
;
A
#
# COMPACT_ATOMS: atom_id res chain seq x y z
N MET A 1 23.09 6.17 -13.52
CA MET A 1 23.43 7.59 -13.80
C MET A 1 22.37 8.45 -13.14
N SER A 2 22.74 9.47 -12.36
CA SER A 2 21.77 10.36 -11.71
C SER A 2 22.40 11.75 -11.50
N ALA A 3 21.57 12.78 -11.62
CA ALA A 3 22.01 14.19 -11.63
C ALA A 3 22.35 14.72 -10.22
N THR A 4 21.77 14.16 -9.16
CA THR A 4 21.95 14.62 -7.77
C THR A 4 21.98 13.45 -6.77
N LEU A 5 22.52 12.31 -7.18
CA LEU A 5 22.59 11.13 -6.32
C LEU A 5 23.47 11.40 -5.10
N ARG A 6 23.04 10.93 -3.93
CA ARG A 6 23.92 10.81 -2.77
C ARG A 6 24.89 9.66 -3.01
N VAL A 7 26.09 9.99 -3.50
CA VAL A 7 27.11 9.00 -3.91
C VAL A 7 27.55 8.14 -2.72
N GLU A 8 27.58 8.73 -1.52
CA GLU A 8 27.96 8.07 -0.25
C GLU A 8 27.17 6.78 0.00
N ASP A 9 25.85 6.78 -0.30
CA ASP A 9 24.96 5.63 -0.08
C ASP A 9 25.36 4.42 -0.95
N PHE A 10 26.14 4.61 -2.01
CA PHE A 10 26.64 3.56 -2.89
C PHE A 10 28.12 3.26 -2.64
N THR A 11 28.94 4.29 -2.44
CA THR A 11 30.39 4.13 -2.27
C THR A 11 30.77 3.60 -0.89
N GLU A 12 30.03 3.96 0.16
CA GLU A 12 30.35 3.56 1.54
C GLU A 12 29.59 2.30 1.97
N ASN A 13 28.58 1.90 1.19
CA ASN A 13 27.71 0.78 1.53
C ASN A 13 28.33 -0.57 1.12
N LYS A 14 28.96 -1.22 2.10
CA LYS A 14 29.59 -2.54 1.95
C LYS A 14 28.61 -3.70 1.71
N THR A 15 27.33 -3.53 2.03
CA THR A 15 26.32 -4.56 1.75
C THR A 15 25.86 -4.50 0.30
N LEU A 16 25.76 -3.30 -0.28
CA LEU A 16 25.45 -3.12 -1.71
C LEU A 16 26.65 -3.44 -2.60
N PHE A 17 27.85 -2.97 -2.23
CA PHE A 17 29.07 -3.22 -2.97
C PHE A 17 30.22 -3.62 -2.04
N PRO A 18 30.76 -4.84 -2.14
CA PRO A 18 31.88 -5.30 -1.32
C PRO A 18 33.12 -4.39 -1.42
N SER A 19 33.30 -3.73 -2.57
CA SER A 19 34.32 -2.71 -2.82
C SER A 19 33.66 -1.46 -3.42
N PRO A 20 34.12 -0.25 -3.06
CA PRO A 20 33.51 1.00 -3.50
C PRO A 20 33.54 1.11 -5.04
N PRO A 21 32.38 1.31 -5.71
CA PRO A 21 32.35 1.51 -7.15
C PRO A 21 33.05 2.82 -7.56
N PRO A 22 33.69 2.87 -8.74
CA PRO A 22 34.35 4.08 -9.23
C PRO A 22 33.31 5.17 -9.56
N VAL A 23 33.59 6.40 -9.13
CA VAL A 23 32.72 7.55 -9.34
C VAL A 23 33.25 8.39 -10.51
N ILE A 24 32.44 8.51 -11.57
CA ILE A 24 32.77 9.35 -12.73
C ILE A 24 31.92 10.62 -12.67
N LYS A 25 32.57 11.77 -12.52
CA LYS A 25 31.92 13.08 -12.57
C LYS A 25 31.94 13.61 -13.99
N VAL A 26 30.77 13.68 -14.63
CA VAL A 26 30.61 14.28 -15.96
C VAL A 26 30.11 15.71 -15.79
N GLU A 27 30.93 16.69 -16.15
CA GLU A 27 30.52 18.09 -16.12
C GLU A 27 29.57 18.39 -17.27
N ALA A 28 28.35 18.83 -16.94
CA ALA A 28 27.37 19.27 -17.93
C ALA A 28 27.48 20.78 -18.14
N ARG A 29 27.36 21.24 -19.38
CA ARG A 29 27.24 22.66 -19.71
C ARG A 29 25.85 23.15 -19.31
N GLN A 30 25.75 23.79 -18.14
CA GLN A 30 24.57 24.55 -17.74
C GLN A 30 24.91 26.04 -17.74
N TYR A 31 23.96 26.87 -18.14
CA TYR A 31 24.12 28.31 -18.00
C TYR A 31 23.96 28.70 -16.52
N PRO A 32 24.61 29.79 -16.07
CA PRO A 32 24.53 30.22 -14.68
C PRO A 32 23.08 30.58 -14.30
N VAL A 33 22.67 30.17 -13.10
CA VAL A 33 21.39 30.54 -12.50
C VAL A 33 21.63 31.40 -11.27
N THR A 34 21.07 32.60 -11.24
CA THR A 34 21.10 33.47 -10.06
C THR A 34 19.92 33.13 -9.16
N VAL A 35 20.20 32.76 -7.91
CA VAL A 35 19.18 32.41 -6.91
C VAL A 35 18.90 33.61 -6.00
N HIS A 36 17.62 33.94 -5.85
CA HIS A 36 17.11 35.02 -5.03
C HIS A 36 16.23 34.43 -3.93
N PHE A 37 16.47 34.81 -2.68
CA PHE A 37 15.61 34.45 -1.54
C PHE A 37 14.72 35.64 -1.17
N ASN A 38 13.47 35.36 -0.80
CA ASN A 38 12.64 36.39 -0.19
C ASN A 38 13.12 36.69 1.24
N LYS A 39 12.98 37.94 1.70
CA LYS A 39 13.27 38.32 3.09
C LYS A 39 12.35 37.60 4.07
N HIS A 40 11.05 37.56 3.77
CA HIS A 40 10.01 36.91 4.57
C HIS A 40 9.49 35.64 3.88
N THR A 41 9.10 34.63 4.68
CA THR A 41 8.55 33.36 4.19
C THR A 41 7.06 33.30 4.50
N GLU A 42 6.22 33.31 3.46
CA GLU A 42 4.78 33.14 3.63
C GLU A 42 4.45 31.68 3.96
N MET A 43 3.84 31.45 5.13
CA MET A 43 3.58 30.10 5.64
C MET A 43 2.22 29.55 5.20
N ASN A 44 1.22 30.42 5.04
CA ASN A 44 -0.17 30.01 4.84
C ASN A 44 -0.63 30.14 3.38
N ASP A 45 -0.26 31.22 2.69
CA ASP A 45 -0.71 31.51 1.32
C ASP A 45 0.47 31.75 0.38
N TYR A 46 1.26 30.70 0.16
CA TYR A 46 2.36 30.73 -0.81
C TYR A 46 1.85 30.81 -2.26
N VAL A 47 0.57 30.51 -2.53
CA VAL A 47 -0.05 30.68 -3.85
C VAL A 47 -0.16 32.17 -4.18
N GLN A 48 -0.61 32.98 -3.23
CA GLN A 48 -0.66 34.43 -3.41
C GLN A 48 0.74 35.05 -3.49
N ALA A 49 1.70 34.57 -2.70
CA ALA A 49 3.10 34.99 -2.83
C ALA A 49 3.67 34.68 -4.23
N ALA A 50 3.33 33.51 -4.79
CA ALA A 50 3.70 33.14 -6.15
C ALA A 50 3.04 34.05 -7.18
N TYR A 51 1.74 34.33 -7.06
CA TYR A 51 1.02 35.28 -7.91
C TYR A 51 1.71 36.64 -7.97
N GLN A 52 1.99 37.24 -6.80
CA GLN A 52 2.66 38.54 -6.72
C GLN A 52 4.05 38.51 -7.38
N LYS A 53 4.80 37.42 -7.19
CA LYS A 53 6.13 37.27 -7.79
C LYS A 53 6.06 37.16 -9.31
N VAL A 54 5.11 36.38 -9.84
CA VAL A 54 4.88 36.25 -11.29
C VAL A 54 4.53 37.60 -11.90
N VAL A 55 3.62 38.37 -11.28
CA VAL A 55 3.26 39.71 -11.75
C VAL A 55 4.47 40.64 -11.78
N LYS A 56 5.30 40.64 -10.72
CA LYS A 56 6.53 41.46 -10.66
C LYS A 56 7.53 41.07 -11.76
N ILE A 57 7.76 39.78 -11.98
CA ILE A 57 8.63 39.27 -13.05
C ILE A 57 8.10 39.68 -14.43
N HIS A 58 6.79 39.50 -14.65
CA HIS A 58 6.16 39.79 -15.93
C HIS A 58 6.29 41.27 -16.32
N ARG A 59 6.09 42.18 -15.36
CA ARG A 59 6.11 43.64 -15.60
C ARG A 59 7.51 44.24 -15.65
N LYS A 60 8.47 43.73 -14.88
CA LYS A 60 9.77 44.40 -14.69
C LYS A 60 10.94 43.72 -15.38
N LEU A 61 10.85 42.42 -15.71
CA LEU A 61 11.99 41.66 -16.20
C LEU A 61 11.91 41.37 -17.71
N PRO A 62 13.08 41.21 -18.38
CA PRO A 62 13.17 40.89 -19.81
C PRO A 62 12.42 39.62 -20.25
N GLU A 63 12.45 39.36 -21.55
CA GLU A 63 11.82 38.19 -22.14
C GLU A 63 12.35 36.85 -21.57
N GLY A 64 11.41 35.96 -21.32
CA GLY A 64 11.65 34.59 -20.91
C GLY A 64 10.42 33.96 -20.28
N ALA A 65 10.23 32.66 -20.47
CA ALA A 65 9.12 31.95 -19.86
C ALA A 65 9.33 31.82 -18.34
N ILE A 66 8.20 31.86 -17.62
CA ILE A 66 8.15 31.73 -16.16
C ILE A 66 7.65 30.33 -15.81
N LEU A 67 8.41 29.59 -15.00
CA LEU A 67 8.01 28.30 -14.44
C LEU A 67 7.74 28.46 -12.94
N VAL A 68 6.55 28.11 -12.49
CA VAL A 68 6.13 28.22 -11.09
C VAL A 68 5.92 26.82 -10.53
N PHE A 69 6.53 26.53 -9.37
CA PHE A 69 6.32 25.27 -8.65
C PHE A 69 5.31 25.44 -7.52
N LEU A 70 4.22 24.68 -7.57
CA LEU A 70 3.18 24.55 -6.53
C LEU A 70 2.95 23.07 -6.17
N THR A 71 2.15 22.80 -5.13
CA THR A 71 2.12 21.46 -4.52
C THR A 71 1.12 20.50 -5.16
N GLY A 72 0.02 21.01 -5.74
CA GLY A 72 -1.02 20.15 -6.33
C GLY A 72 -1.98 20.88 -7.28
N GLN A 73 -2.87 20.10 -7.91
CA GLN A 73 -3.79 20.56 -8.95
C GLN A 73 -4.64 21.77 -8.50
N ARG A 74 -5.22 21.73 -7.30
CA ARG A 74 -6.08 22.80 -6.78
C ARG A 74 -5.39 24.17 -6.78
N GLU A 75 -4.16 24.23 -6.28
CA GLU A 75 -3.36 25.46 -6.21
C GLU A 75 -2.93 25.93 -7.59
N ILE A 76 -2.55 24.98 -8.46
CA ILE A 76 -2.21 25.26 -9.86
C ILE A 76 -3.39 25.93 -10.55
N LEU A 77 -4.58 25.33 -10.48
CA LEU A 77 -5.78 25.86 -11.13
C LEU A 77 -6.20 27.20 -10.52
N GLN A 78 -6.07 27.38 -9.21
CA GLN A 78 -6.29 28.67 -8.55
C GLN A 78 -5.39 29.77 -9.15
N LEU A 79 -4.08 29.54 -9.21
CA LEU A 79 -3.14 30.52 -9.74
C LEU A 79 -3.34 30.76 -11.24
N VAL A 80 -3.61 29.70 -12.02
CA VAL A 80 -3.89 29.80 -13.46
C VAL A 80 -5.10 30.70 -13.71
N ARG A 81 -6.20 30.49 -13.00
CA ARG A 81 -7.42 31.32 -13.12
C ARG A 81 -7.12 32.78 -12.73
N GLN A 82 -6.39 32.99 -11.64
CA GLN A 82 -6.05 34.33 -11.15
C GLN A 82 -5.17 35.12 -12.15
N LEU A 83 -4.15 34.47 -12.73
CA LEU A 83 -3.27 35.08 -13.72
C LEU A 83 -4.01 35.36 -15.04
N ARG A 84 -4.83 34.41 -15.53
CA ARG A 84 -5.63 34.60 -16.75
C ARG A 84 -6.63 35.75 -16.60
N ARG A 85 -7.24 35.91 -15.42
CA ARG A 85 -8.18 36.99 -15.13
C ARG A 85 -7.51 38.36 -15.14
N ASN A 86 -6.33 38.48 -14.52
CA ASN A 86 -5.72 39.78 -14.25
C ASN A 86 -4.71 40.23 -15.30
N LEU A 87 -4.11 39.29 -16.05
CA LEU A 87 -3.05 39.55 -17.03
C LEU A 87 -3.38 38.97 -18.43
N GLY A 88 -4.54 38.35 -18.61
CA GLY A 88 -4.97 37.82 -19.90
C GLY A 88 -5.37 38.90 -20.90
N SER A 89 -5.46 38.54 -22.18
CA SER A 89 -5.79 39.45 -23.30
C SER A 89 -7.26 39.92 -23.35
N GLY A 90 -7.98 39.92 -22.22
CA GLY A 90 -9.37 40.38 -22.14
C GLY A 90 -9.51 41.85 -22.53
N LYS A 91 -10.30 42.14 -23.56
CA LYS A 91 -10.55 43.49 -24.11
C LYS A 91 -10.99 44.46 -22.99
N LYS A 92 -10.16 45.47 -22.68
CA LYS A 92 -10.58 46.66 -21.89
C LYS A 92 -11.78 47.33 -22.60
N LYS A 93 -13.01 47.17 -22.10
CA LYS A 93 -14.18 47.96 -22.54
C LYS A 93 -14.40 49.12 -21.56
N ASN A 94 -14.60 50.32 -22.11
CA ASN A 94 -14.95 51.53 -21.39
C ASN A 94 -16.25 51.33 -20.56
N LYS A 95 -16.23 51.71 -19.28
CA LYS A 95 -17.38 51.70 -18.36
C LYS A 95 -18.51 52.62 -18.87
N ALA A 96 -19.75 52.13 -18.90
CA ALA A 96 -20.99 52.91 -18.99
C ALA A 96 -21.78 52.80 -17.67
N PRO A 97 -22.68 53.75 -17.34
CA PRO A 97 -23.13 53.98 -15.97
C PRO A 97 -24.24 53.01 -15.50
N ALA A 98 -24.26 52.79 -14.19
CA ALA A 98 -25.03 51.77 -13.47
C ALA A 98 -26.54 52.05 -13.31
N THR A 99 -27.35 50.98 -13.27
CA THR A 99 -28.72 51.01 -12.70
C THR A 99 -29.06 49.73 -11.91
N ASN A 100 -29.37 49.94 -10.62
CA ASN A 100 -30.23 49.21 -9.67
C ASN A 100 -30.27 47.67 -9.56
N SER A 101 -29.55 47.17 -8.54
CA SER A 101 -29.97 46.32 -7.39
C SER A 101 -31.30 45.53 -7.44
N ARG A 102 -31.17 44.19 -7.40
CA ARG A 102 -31.81 43.26 -6.41
C ARG A 102 -31.48 41.79 -6.75
N ASN A 103 -30.31 41.30 -6.33
CA ASN A 103 -30.01 39.88 -6.03
C ASN A 103 -28.50 39.70 -5.79
N ARG A 104 -28.01 40.19 -4.65
CA ARG A 104 -26.58 40.11 -4.29
C ARG A 104 -26.45 39.61 -2.85
N MET A 105 -27.02 38.44 -2.55
CA MET A 105 -26.90 37.79 -1.23
C MET A 105 -26.84 36.25 -1.27
N GLN A 106 -26.80 35.60 -2.45
CA GLN A 106 -26.76 34.14 -2.55
C GLN A 106 -25.43 33.57 -3.11
N ASP A 107 -24.64 34.36 -3.83
CA ASP A 107 -23.47 33.84 -4.59
C ASP A 107 -22.12 33.95 -3.85
N GLU A 108 -22.06 34.69 -2.74
CA GLU A 108 -20.86 34.84 -1.89
C GLU A 108 -20.71 33.71 -0.85
N ALA A 109 -21.67 32.78 -0.77
CA ALA A 109 -21.67 31.70 0.22
C ALA A 109 -20.97 30.41 -0.23
N TRP A 110 -20.24 30.42 -1.35
CA TRP A 110 -19.53 29.23 -1.85
C TRP A 110 -18.05 29.15 -1.44
N TYR A 111 -17.53 30.18 -0.76
CA TYR A 111 -16.29 30.08 -0.01
C TYR A 111 -16.58 29.40 1.34
N ILE A 112 -15.84 28.33 1.65
CA ILE A 112 -16.04 27.39 2.77
C ILE A 112 -17.04 26.26 2.47
N ARG A 113 -16.70 25.42 1.48
CA ARG A 113 -16.95 23.99 1.59
C ARG A 113 -15.59 23.30 1.49
N GLU A 114 -15.07 22.87 2.63
CA GLU A 114 -13.94 21.95 2.68
C GLU A 114 -14.42 20.60 2.11
N HIS A 115 -14.34 20.45 0.80
CA HIS A 115 -14.50 19.17 0.12
C HIS A 115 -13.53 19.07 -1.06
N ASP A 116 -13.03 17.85 -1.22
CA ASP A 116 -12.27 17.30 -2.33
C ASP A 116 -10.74 17.28 -2.15
N ASP A 117 -10.31 16.30 -1.34
CA ASP A 117 -9.14 15.47 -1.64
C ASP A 117 -9.63 14.24 -2.43
N ASP A 118 -10.02 14.45 -3.69
CA ASP A 118 -9.88 13.45 -4.74
C ASP A 118 -9.49 14.21 -6.01
N ASP A 119 -8.41 13.74 -6.64
CA ASP A 119 -8.03 14.12 -7.99
C ASP A 119 -8.96 13.41 -9.00
N ASP A 120 -10.26 13.68 -8.93
CA ASP A 120 -11.26 13.09 -9.82
C ASP A 120 -11.80 14.13 -10.82
N GLN A 121 -11.73 13.73 -12.08
CA GLN A 121 -12.51 14.16 -13.24
C GLN A 121 -13.01 15.62 -13.24
N ALA A 122 -12.27 16.50 -13.92
CA ALA A 122 -12.92 17.65 -14.54
C ALA A 122 -13.76 17.13 -15.72
N ASP A 123 -15.08 17.10 -15.55
CA ASP A 123 -16.02 17.13 -16.67
C ASP A 123 -15.69 18.36 -17.52
N LEU A 124 -14.89 18.14 -18.57
CA LEU A 124 -14.67 19.09 -19.66
C LEU A 124 -15.77 18.89 -20.69
N ASP A 125 -16.97 19.32 -20.36
CA ASP A 125 -17.98 19.62 -21.37
C ASP A 125 -18.29 21.13 -21.35
N ASP A 126 -18.27 21.70 -22.55
CA ASP A 126 -18.58 23.09 -22.94
C ASP A 126 -17.53 24.18 -22.67
N ALA A 127 -16.36 24.03 -23.29
CA ALA A 127 -15.63 25.17 -23.82
C ALA A 127 -16.23 25.60 -25.18
N ASP A 128 -17.28 26.43 -25.16
CA ASP A 128 -17.61 27.46 -26.16
C ASP A 128 -19.02 28.00 -25.93
N VAL A 129 -19.18 29.18 -25.28
CA VAL A 129 -20.22 30.19 -25.60
C VAL A 129 -19.91 31.50 -24.86
N TYR A 130 -20.10 32.60 -25.57
CA TYR A 130 -19.89 33.99 -25.16
C TYR A 130 -20.72 34.44 -23.94
N GLY A 131 -20.03 34.95 -22.91
CA GLY A 131 -20.35 36.17 -22.13
C GLY A 131 -21.59 36.24 -21.23
N GLU A 132 -21.39 36.52 -19.94
CA GLU A 132 -22.09 37.60 -19.19
C GLU A 132 -21.40 37.88 -17.84
N GLU A 133 -21.45 39.14 -17.41
CA GLU A 133 -20.73 39.73 -16.26
C GLU A 133 -21.53 39.65 -14.96
N THR A 134 -20.85 39.53 -13.80
CA THR A 134 -21.30 40.18 -12.54
C THR A 134 -20.14 40.49 -11.58
N GLY A 135 -19.80 41.78 -11.48
CA GLY A 135 -19.70 42.53 -10.21
C GLY A 135 -18.55 42.31 -9.22
N ASP A 136 -17.54 43.18 -9.33
CA ASP A 136 -16.44 43.52 -8.40
C ASP A 136 -16.90 43.97 -6.98
N ASP A 137 -16.03 43.76 -5.98
CA ASP A 137 -15.92 44.56 -4.75
C ASP A 137 -14.43 44.67 -4.37
N SER A 138 -13.95 45.91 -4.34
CA SER A 138 -12.55 46.26 -4.09
C SER A 138 -12.37 46.63 -2.61
N GLY A 139 -11.63 45.81 -1.87
CA GLY A 139 -11.13 46.13 -0.53
C GLY A 139 -9.76 46.80 -0.63
N ASP A 140 -9.75 48.10 -0.36
CA ASP A 140 -8.59 48.95 -0.07
C ASP A 140 -8.08 48.65 1.34
N ASP A 141 -6.80 48.29 1.51
CA ASP A 141 -6.00 48.73 2.67
C ASP A 141 -4.48 48.56 2.40
N SER A 142 -3.74 49.30 3.21
CA SER A 142 -2.56 50.10 2.93
C SER A 142 -1.23 49.51 3.41
N GLY A 143 -0.14 50.05 2.86
CA GLY A 143 1.12 50.28 3.57
C GLY A 143 2.18 49.16 3.58
N ASP A 144 3.22 49.32 2.76
CA ASP A 144 4.58 49.55 3.30
C ASP A 144 5.54 49.95 2.17
N GLU A 145 6.13 51.13 2.32
CA GLU A 145 7.15 51.72 1.47
C GLU A 145 8.51 51.09 1.82
N GLU A 146 9.12 50.34 0.91
CA GLU A 146 10.56 50.07 0.96
C GLU A 146 11.27 50.96 -0.08
N GLU A 147 12.09 51.88 0.42
CA GLU A 147 13.02 52.70 -0.35
C GLU A 147 14.02 51.83 -1.14
N GLY A 148 14.24 52.18 -2.40
CA GLY A 148 15.27 51.57 -3.25
C GLY A 148 15.27 52.13 -4.67
N ASP A 149 16.15 53.10 -4.90
CA ASP A 149 16.75 53.57 -6.16
C ASP A 149 15.81 53.78 -7.37
N GLU A 150 15.41 55.04 -7.57
CA GLU A 150 14.89 55.56 -8.84
C GLU A 150 16.01 55.59 -9.89
N GLU A 151 16.19 54.51 -10.65
CA GLU A 151 16.78 54.60 -11.99
C GLU A 151 15.67 54.84 -13.01
N GLY A 152 15.84 55.91 -13.80
CA GLY A 152 14.81 56.49 -14.66
C GLY A 152 14.19 55.50 -15.65
N ASP A 153 12.86 55.50 -15.68
CA ASP A 153 12.05 54.80 -16.66
C ASP A 153 12.28 55.39 -18.07
N GLU A 154 13.16 54.76 -18.86
CA GLU A 154 13.02 54.83 -20.31
C GLU A 154 11.81 53.97 -20.70
N GLU A 155 10.73 54.60 -21.17
CA GLU A 155 9.52 53.95 -21.68
C GLU A 155 9.83 53.01 -22.86
N GLY A 156 10.28 51.80 -22.56
CA GLY A 156 10.32 50.70 -23.51
C GLY A 156 8.89 50.21 -23.78
N GLU A 157 8.52 50.06 -25.06
CA GLU A 157 7.27 49.40 -25.45
C GLU A 157 7.15 48.05 -24.73
N ASP A 158 6.07 47.83 -23.98
CA ASP A 158 5.77 46.53 -23.34
C ASP A 158 5.70 45.44 -24.42
N LEU A 159 6.81 44.74 -24.65
CA LEU A 159 6.95 43.71 -25.70
C LEU A 159 5.93 42.55 -25.51
N PHE A 160 5.46 42.35 -24.28
CA PHE A 160 4.50 41.30 -23.90
C PHE A 160 3.44 41.84 -22.93
N PRO A 161 2.37 42.49 -23.42
CA PRO A 161 1.30 43.00 -22.55
C PRO A 161 0.44 41.89 -21.93
N TYR A 162 0.55 40.65 -22.42
CA TYR A 162 -0.31 39.54 -22.02
C TYR A 162 0.49 38.32 -21.58
N VAL A 163 -0.16 37.45 -20.80
CA VAL A 163 0.38 36.14 -20.40
C VAL A 163 -0.37 34.99 -21.07
N HIS A 164 0.38 33.96 -21.46
CA HIS A 164 -0.16 32.66 -21.85
C HIS A 164 0.12 31.66 -20.72
N VAL A 165 -0.92 31.32 -19.95
CA VAL A 165 -0.78 30.55 -18.71
C VAL A 165 -1.23 29.11 -18.91
N LEU A 166 -0.36 28.13 -18.64
CA LEU A 166 -0.63 26.70 -18.80
C LEU A 166 -0.39 25.93 -17.48
N PRO A 167 -1.32 25.04 -17.08
CA PRO A 167 -1.11 24.11 -15.98
C PRO A 167 -0.24 22.92 -16.41
N LEU A 168 0.50 22.32 -15.48
CA LEU A 168 1.24 21.07 -15.71
C LEU A 168 1.30 20.20 -14.45
N TYR A 169 0.55 19.11 -14.43
CA TYR A 169 0.52 18.14 -13.34
C TYR A 169 0.28 16.73 -13.90
N SER A 170 0.54 15.69 -13.08
CA SER A 170 0.63 14.30 -13.55
C SER A 170 -0.66 13.76 -14.19
N MET A 171 -1.82 14.13 -13.64
CA MET A 171 -3.14 13.67 -14.12
C MET A 171 -3.70 14.51 -15.27
N LEU A 172 -2.99 15.56 -15.69
CA LEU A 172 -3.42 16.35 -16.84
C LEU A 172 -3.37 15.49 -18.12
N ALA A 173 -4.37 15.59 -18.99
CA ALA A 173 -4.40 14.81 -20.23
C ALA A 173 -3.15 15.05 -21.09
N ASN A 174 -2.69 14.02 -21.81
CA ASN A 174 -1.39 14.08 -22.49
C ASN A 174 -1.32 15.20 -23.55
N ASP A 175 -2.38 15.39 -24.31
CA ASP A 175 -2.51 16.47 -25.28
C ASP A 175 -2.40 17.85 -24.63
N GLU A 176 -2.98 18.03 -23.45
CA GLU A 176 -2.86 19.25 -22.66
C GLU A 176 -1.46 19.45 -22.08
N GLN A 177 -0.82 18.38 -21.61
CA GLN A 177 0.59 18.44 -21.19
C GLN A 177 1.50 18.85 -22.35
N MET A 178 1.22 18.40 -23.57
CA MET A 178 2.06 18.72 -24.74
C MET A 178 2.02 20.20 -25.14
N LYS A 179 0.95 20.94 -24.78
CA LYS A 179 0.81 22.38 -25.06
C LYS A 179 1.96 23.20 -24.45
N VAL A 180 2.59 22.74 -23.36
CA VAL A 180 3.70 23.46 -22.70
C VAL A 180 4.99 23.50 -23.55
N PHE A 181 5.09 22.66 -24.58
CA PHE A 181 6.23 22.64 -25.52
C PHE A 181 6.00 23.50 -26.76
N GLU A 182 4.76 23.97 -26.97
CA GLU A 182 4.41 24.82 -28.09
C GLU A 182 4.85 26.27 -27.84
N ALA A 183 5.11 27.01 -28.91
CA ALA A 183 5.43 28.43 -28.79
C ALA A 183 4.19 29.21 -28.35
N PRO A 184 4.31 30.14 -27.39
CA PRO A 184 3.17 30.96 -26.98
C PRO A 184 2.71 31.87 -28.14
N PRO A 185 1.44 32.30 -28.15
CA PRO A 185 0.94 33.28 -29.12
C PRO A 185 1.78 34.56 -29.13
N ALA A 186 1.80 35.26 -30.28
CA ALA A 186 2.54 36.51 -30.40
C ALA A 186 2.13 37.52 -29.30
N LYS A 187 3.11 38.27 -28.78
CA LYS A 187 2.95 39.24 -27.69
C LYS A 187 2.48 38.64 -26.35
N HIS A 188 2.61 37.33 -26.16
CA HIS A 188 2.34 36.67 -24.88
C HIS A 188 3.61 36.12 -24.25
N ARG A 189 3.79 36.36 -22.95
CA ARG A 189 4.81 35.67 -22.15
C ARG A 189 4.24 34.34 -21.65
N LEU A 190 4.97 33.26 -21.88
CA LEU A 190 4.60 31.92 -21.38
C LEU A 190 4.78 31.83 -19.85
N VAL A 191 3.75 31.37 -19.16
CA VAL A 191 3.77 31.07 -17.72
C VAL A 191 3.27 29.65 -17.52
N ILE A 192 4.12 28.78 -17.00
CA ILE A 192 3.80 27.38 -16.71
C ILE A 192 3.70 27.25 -15.19
N VAL A 193 2.56 26.74 -14.71
CA VAL A 193 2.32 26.49 -13.29
C VAL A 193 2.27 24.98 -13.08
N ALA A 194 3.24 24.43 -12.36
CA ALA A 194 3.53 23.01 -12.35
C ALA A 194 3.75 22.41 -10.96
N THR A 195 3.54 21.09 -10.84
CA THR A 195 4.06 20.28 -9.72
C THR A 195 5.49 19.79 -10.00
N ASN A 196 5.96 18.81 -9.21
CA ASN A 196 7.26 18.14 -9.39
C ASN A 196 7.44 17.46 -10.75
N VAL A 197 6.39 17.34 -11.57
CA VAL A 197 6.49 16.85 -12.97
C VAL A 197 7.47 17.70 -13.79
N ALA A 198 7.56 19.01 -13.52
CA ALA A 198 8.54 19.89 -14.18
C ALA A 198 9.94 19.86 -13.51
N GLU A 199 10.08 19.24 -12.33
CA GLU A 199 11.34 19.20 -11.57
C GLU A 199 12.34 18.25 -12.21
N THR A 200 11.89 17.11 -12.74
CA THR A 200 12.72 16.06 -13.34
C THR A 200 12.31 15.75 -14.79
N SER A 201 13.26 15.27 -15.60
CA SER A 201 13.03 14.66 -16.93
C SER A 201 12.45 15.49 -18.10
N LEU A 202 11.75 16.61 -17.87
CA LEU A 202 11.23 17.46 -18.95
C LEU A 202 12.12 18.67 -19.23
N THR A 203 12.42 18.96 -20.49
CA THR A 203 13.13 20.18 -20.90
C THR A 203 12.15 21.17 -21.52
N LEU A 204 11.61 22.06 -20.69
CA LEU A 204 10.72 23.13 -21.14
C LEU A 204 11.55 24.21 -21.87
N PRO A 205 11.33 24.45 -23.17
CA PRO A 205 12.11 25.43 -23.92
C PRO A 205 11.79 26.86 -23.45
N GLY A 206 12.81 27.73 -23.41
CA GLY A 206 12.62 29.16 -23.16
C GLY A 206 12.38 29.58 -21.70
N VAL A 207 12.40 28.64 -20.75
CA VAL A 207 12.32 28.96 -19.32
C VAL A 207 13.58 29.72 -18.88
N ARG A 208 13.37 30.93 -18.36
CA ARG A 208 14.42 31.83 -17.85
C ARG A 208 14.18 32.25 -16.41
N TYR A 209 12.93 32.18 -15.96
CA TYR A 209 12.52 32.56 -14.61
C TYR A 209 11.86 31.37 -13.94
N VAL A 210 12.34 31.00 -12.76
CA VAL A 210 11.69 30.01 -11.88
C VAL A 210 11.17 30.72 -10.64
N VAL A 211 9.94 30.41 -10.25
CA VAL A 211 9.34 30.80 -8.98
C VAL A 211 9.10 29.53 -8.17
N ASP A 212 9.79 29.41 -7.03
CA ASP A 212 9.77 28.18 -6.22
C ASP A 212 9.10 28.43 -4.88
N ALA A 213 7.93 27.82 -4.66
CA ALA A 213 7.24 27.85 -3.38
C ALA A 213 7.97 27.07 -2.28
N GLY A 214 8.91 26.17 -2.64
CA GLY A 214 9.66 25.37 -1.68
C GLY A 214 8.87 24.24 -1.03
N ARG A 215 7.65 23.99 -1.47
CA ARG A 215 6.77 22.96 -0.93
C ARG A 215 6.55 21.80 -1.91
N THR A 216 6.20 20.64 -1.35
CA THR A 216 5.77 19.45 -2.08
C THR A 216 4.66 18.76 -1.30
N LYS A 217 3.68 18.18 -2.00
CA LYS A 217 2.67 17.29 -1.40
C LYS A 217 3.19 15.86 -1.52
N GLU A 218 3.44 15.20 -0.40
CA GLU A 218 3.93 13.82 -0.36
C GLU A 218 2.97 12.93 0.43
N ARG A 219 2.89 11.66 0.03
CA ARG A 219 2.14 10.64 0.78
C ARG A 219 3.02 10.15 1.93
N VAL A 220 2.63 10.49 3.14
CA VAL A 220 3.25 10.06 4.39
C VAL A 220 2.50 8.83 4.89
N PHE A 221 3.24 7.78 5.23
CA PHE A 221 2.70 6.58 5.86
C PHE A 221 3.11 6.56 7.32
N ASP A 222 2.14 6.62 8.24
CA ASP A 222 2.41 6.46 9.65
C ASP A 222 2.52 4.97 10.01
N LEU A 223 3.72 4.55 10.42
CA LEU A 223 4.01 3.17 10.79
C LEU A 223 3.21 2.71 12.02
N LYS A 224 2.84 3.64 12.89
CA LYS A 224 2.12 3.32 14.13
C LYS A 224 0.67 3.05 13.86
N SER A 225 -0.01 3.91 13.10
CA SER A 225 -1.43 3.72 12.76
C SER A 225 -1.64 2.82 11.54
N GLY A 226 -0.65 2.70 10.65
CA GLY A 226 -0.82 2.07 9.34
C GLY A 226 -1.65 2.90 8.35
N ILE A 227 -1.85 4.20 8.63
CA ILE A 227 -2.63 5.12 7.80
C ILE A 227 -1.69 5.87 6.84
N SER A 228 -2.15 6.04 5.59
CA SER A 228 -1.53 6.95 4.63
C SER A 228 -2.24 8.30 4.64
N GLN A 229 -1.50 9.39 4.72
CA GLN A 229 -2.02 10.76 4.60
C GLN A 229 -1.16 11.58 3.62
N PHE A 230 -1.77 12.52 2.91
CA PHE A 230 -1.02 13.51 2.14
C PHE A 230 -0.70 14.72 3.00
N GLU A 231 0.59 15.08 3.06
CA GLU A 231 1.04 16.26 3.79
C GLU A 231 1.84 17.19 2.87
N ILE A 232 1.68 18.49 3.09
CA ILE A 232 2.48 19.51 2.43
C ILE A 232 3.71 19.79 3.28
N GLN A 233 4.88 19.45 2.75
CA GLN A 233 6.17 19.57 3.45
C GLN A 233 7.16 20.43 2.66
N TRP A 234 8.24 20.84 3.33
CA TRP A 234 9.37 21.49 2.66
C TRP A 234 10.09 20.50 1.75
N ILE A 235 10.52 20.97 0.57
CA ILE A 235 11.37 20.17 -0.32
C ILE A 235 12.78 20.02 0.24
N SER A 236 13.54 19.08 -0.31
CA SER A 236 14.97 18.99 -0.02
C SER A 236 15.78 20.09 -0.70
N LYS A 237 16.97 20.39 -0.18
CA LYS A 237 17.94 21.29 -0.82
C LYS A 237 18.27 20.82 -2.24
N ALA A 238 18.45 19.50 -2.42
CA ALA A 238 18.67 18.90 -3.73
C ALA A 238 17.52 19.18 -4.71
N SER A 239 16.26 19.03 -4.28
CA SER A 239 15.09 19.38 -5.10
C SER A 239 15.02 20.86 -5.43
N ALA A 240 15.26 21.74 -4.45
CA ALA A 240 15.30 23.19 -4.67
C ALA A 240 16.38 23.60 -5.70
N ASP A 241 17.52 22.91 -5.71
CA ASP A 241 18.59 23.13 -6.67
C ASP A 241 18.25 22.59 -8.06
N GLN A 242 17.57 21.43 -8.15
CA GLN A 242 17.04 20.92 -9.41
C GLN A 242 16.00 21.85 -10.03
N ARG A 243 15.06 22.36 -9.22
CA ARG A 243 14.05 23.35 -9.63
C ARG A 243 14.72 24.62 -10.13
N ALA A 244 15.70 25.16 -9.39
CA ALA A 244 16.47 26.33 -9.83
C ALA A 244 17.20 26.08 -11.17
N GLY A 245 17.79 24.90 -11.35
CA GLY A 245 18.47 24.49 -12.58
C GLY A 245 17.58 24.48 -13.83
N ARG A 246 16.24 24.54 -13.68
CA ARG A 246 15.31 24.68 -14.81
C ARG A 246 15.42 26.00 -15.55
N ALA A 247 15.84 27.07 -14.87
CA ALA A 247 16.08 28.38 -15.48
C ALA A 247 17.36 28.42 -16.35
N GLY A 248 18.32 27.52 -16.11
CA GLY A 248 19.67 27.54 -16.71
C GLY A 248 19.86 26.63 -17.93
N ARG A 249 18.78 26.17 -18.56
CA ARG A 249 18.85 25.15 -19.62
C ARG A 249 19.22 25.72 -20.99
N THR A 250 18.56 26.79 -21.41
CA THR A 250 18.75 27.40 -22.75
C THR A 250 19.53 28.71 -22.72
N GLY A 251 19.75 29.28 -21.53
CA GLY A 251 20.50 30.52 -21.32
C GLY A 251 20.62 30.85 -19.83
N PRO A 252 21.30 31.94 -19.46
CA PRO A 252 21.36 32.39 -18.06
C PRO A 252 19.96 32.63 -17.52
N GLY A 253 19.72 32.26 -16.26
CA GLY A 253 18.38 32.28 -15.68
C GLY A 253 18.35 32.80 -14.25
N HIS A 254 17.14 33.04 -13.75
CA HIS A 254 16.89 33.51 -12.39
C HIS A 254 15.91 32.57 -11.69
N CYS A 255 16.22 32.21 -10.45
CA CYS A 255 15.32 31.46 -9.58
C CYS A 255 14.94 32.33 -8.38
N TYR A 256 13.64 32.52 -8.17
CA TYR A 256 13.07 33.26 -7.05
C TYR A 256 12.44 32.26 -6.07
N ARG A 257 13.12 32.04 -4.95
CA ARG A 257 12.65 31.22 -3.83
C ARG A 257 11.74 32.08 -2.97
N LEU A 258 10.50 31.62 -2.76
CA LEU A 258 9.48 32.34 -1.97
C LEU A 258 9.70 32.25 -0.46
N TYR A 259 10.78 31.59 -0.05
CA TYR A 259 11.22 31.38 1.32
C TYR A 259 12.57 32.04 1.56
N SER A 260 12.89 32.27 2.84
CA SER A 260 14.14 32.91 3.26
C SER A 260 15.32 31.95 3.23
N SER A 261 16.53 32.51 3.18
CA SER A 261 17.76 31.73 3.30
C SER A 261 17.84 30.98 4.64
N ALA A 262 17.32 31.58 5.72
CA ALA A 262 17.26 30.94 7.03
C ALA A 262 16.39 29.67 7.01
N VAL A 263 15.22 29.72 6.36
CA VAL A 263 14.34 28.54 6.19
C VAL A 263 15.05 27.49 5.34
N TYR A 264 15.68 27.90 4.24
CA TYR A 264 16.46 26.98 3.40
C TYR A 264 17.58 26.31 4.19
N ASP A 265 18.32 27.04 5.03
CA ASP A 265 19.48 26.48 5.70
C ASP A 265 19.12 25.59 6.89
N ASN A 266 18.08 25.97 7.66
CA ASN A 266 17.72 25.33 8.92
C ASN A 266 16.62 24.28 8.79
N GLU A 267 15.63 24.47 7.90
CA GLU A 267 14.45 23.59 7.80
C GLU A 267 14.61 22.54 6.68
N PHE A 268 15.26 22.88 5.56
CA PHE A 268 15.33 21.98 4.41
C PHE A 268 16.36 20.88 4.67
N GLN A 269 15.94 19.63 4.48
CA GLN A 269 16.85 18.49 4.49
C GLN A 269 17.74 18.52 3.25
N LYS A 270 18.99 18.05 3.36
CA LYS A 270 19.92 18.04 2.21
C LYS A 270 19.38 17.20 1.04
N PHE A 271 18.84 16.02 1.35
CA PHE A 271 18.26 15.07 0.41
C PHE A 271 16.94 14.56 0.97
N SER A 272 15.96 14.32 0.11
CA SER A 272 14.70 13.68 0.50
C SER A 272 14.97 12.23 0.94
N PRO A 273 14.21 11.70 1.91
CA PRO A 273 14.32 10.29 2.29
C PRO A 273 14.00 9.39 1.10
N PRO A 274 14.69 8.24 0.94
CA PRO A 274 14.41 7.31 -0.14
C PRO A 274 12.97 6.77 -0.06
N GLN A 275 12.25 6.76 -1.18
CA GLN A 275 10.83 6.36 -1.24
C GLN A 275 10.57 4.94 -0.68
N TYR A 276 11.54 4.03 -0.79
CA TYR A 276 11.40 2.68 -0.24
C TYR A 276 11.29 2.68 1.29
N ALA A 277 11.92 3.62 2.02
CA ALA A 277 11.76 3.68 3.47
C ALA A 277 10.29 3.91 3.90
N ILE A 278 9.48 4.51 3.02
CA ILE A 278 8.05 4.82 3.22
C ILE A 278 7.17 3.68 2.70
N ALA A 279 7.44 3.17 1.49
CA ALA A 279 6.62 2.14 0.83
C ALA A 279 6.81 0.72 1.41
N VAL A 280 8.02 0.43 1.88
CA VAL A 280 8.42 -0.91 2.31
C VAL A 280 7.75 -1.21 3.66
N VAL A 281 7.69 -0.30 4.63
CA VAL A 281 7.02 -0.61 5.90
C VAL A 281 5.51 -0.86 5.76
N ALA A 282 4.83 -0.24 4.79
CA ALA A 282 3.42 -0.50 4.51
C ALA A 282 3.17 -1.88 3.87
N SER A 283 4.10 -2.38 3.06
CA SER A 283 3.96 -3.62 2.29
C SER A 283 4.53 -4.85 3.01
N LEU A 284 5.27 -4.65 4.11
CA LEU A 284 6.10 -5.66 4.76
C LEU A 284 5.51 -6.34 5.99
N THR A 285 4.18 -6.43 6.05
CA THR A 285 3.56 -7.53 6.79
C THR A 285 3.90 -8.92 6.19
N GLY A 286 4.82 -9.00 5.22
CA GLY A 286 5.56 -10.19 4.80
C GLY A 286 7.02 -9.93 4.35
N GLN A 287 7.92 -9.66 5.31
CA GLN A 287 9.39 -9.81 5.30
C GLN A 287 10.28 -8.95 4.37
N SER A 288 11.15 -8.14 5.01
CA SER A 288 12.17 -7.29 4.38
C SER A 288 13.58 -7.66 4.79
N PRO A 289 14.56 -7.54 3.89
CA PRO A 289 15.98 -7.61 4.25
C PRO A 289 16.41 -6.53 5.27
N PHE A 290 15.78 -5.35 5.27
CA PHE A 290 16.20 -4.24 6.14
C PHE A 290 15.58 -4.28 7.54
N ILE A 291 14.36 -4.84 7.67
CA ILE A 291 13.76 -5.14 8.99
C ILE A 291 14.50 -6.31 9.64
N LEU A 292 14.89 -7.32 8.85
CA LEU A 292 15.81 -8.36 9.31
C LEU A 292 17.13 -7.77 9.84
N GLU A 293 17.68 -6.71 9.24
CA GLU A 293 18.90 -6.07 9.75
C GLU A 293 18.68 -5.36 11.09
N ARG A 294 17.53 -4.70 11.30
CA ARG A 294 17.19 -4.03 12.56
C ARG A 294 16.86 -5.02 13.66
N GLU A 295 16.00 -6.00 13.38
CA GLU A 295 15.65 -7.09 14.30
C GLU A 295 16.88 -7.97 14.60
N ARG A 296 17.78 -8.17 13.62
CA ARG A 296 19.05 -8.86 13.84
C ARG A 296 20.00 -8.03 14.69
N LYS A 297 20.07 -6.70 14.52
CA LYS A 297 20.88 -5.83 15.40
C LYS A 297 20.31 -5.76 16.82
N GLU A 298 18.99 -5.73 16.97
CA GLU A 298 18.30 -5.80 18.27
C GLU A 298 18.47 -7.20 18.91
N ALA A 299 18.38 -8.29 18.13
CA ALA A 299 18.65 -9.65 18.61
C ALA A 299 20.14 -9.91 18.91
N GLU A 300 21.05 -9.28 18.17
CA GLU A 300 22.50 -9.30 18.43
C GLU A 300 22.88 -8.44 19.65
N SER A 301 22.15 -7.36 19.95
CA SER A 301 22.33 -6.61 21.21
C SER A 301 21.85 -7.42 22.41
N TYR A 302 20.68 -8.07 22.31
CA TYR A 302 20.17 -8.99 23.33
C TYR A 302 21.07 -10.22 23.52
N ARG A 303 21.65 -10.78 22.45
CA ARG A 303 22.63 -11.86 22.53
C ARG A 303 23.98 -11.42 23.10
N LYS A 304 24.40 -10.18 22.88
CA LYS A 304 25.61 -9.62 23.48
C LYS A 304 25.48 -9.41 24.99
N GLU A 305 24.29 -9.06 25.48
CA GLU A 305 24.02 -8.96 26.91
C GLU A 305 23.98 -10.33 27.62
N ALA A 306 23.73 -11.42 26.87
CA ALA A 306 23.61 -12.76 27.42
C ALA A 306 24.91 -13.60 27.41
N ASN A 307 25.96 -13.17 26.71
CA ASN A 307 27.15 -14.00 26.42
C ASN A 307 28.48 -13.46 27.01
N ASP A 308 28.42 -12.71 28.11
CA ASP A 308 29.63 -12.33 28.87
C ASP A 308 30.16 -13.46 29.80
N GLU A 309 29.63 -14.68 29.69
CA GLU A 309 30.24 -15.88 30.28
C GLU A 309 30.51 -16.96 29.21
N ASP A 310 31.79 -17.34 29.14
CA ASP A 310 32.41 -18.49 28.45
C ASP A 310 33.05 -18.33 27.05
N LYS A 311 34.35 -18.71 27.04
CA LYS A 311 35.37 -18.65 25.97
C LYS A 311 35.45 -19.95 25.15
N LEU A 312 35.50 -19.81 23.80
CA LEU A 312 36.32 -20.49 22.73
C LEU A 312 36.50 -22.05 22.72
N PRO A 313 36.86 -22.73 21.58
CA PRO A 313 37.38 -22.26 20.28
C PRO A 313 36.80 -22.90 18.98
N SER A 314 37.33 -22.40 17.86
CA SER A 314 37.16 -22.65 16.42
C SER A 314 37.36 -24.08 15.87
N ILE A 315 36.68 -24.40 14.76
CA ILE A 315 37.08 -25.44 13.78
C ILE A 315 36.81 -24.93 12.35
N ASP A 316 37.82 -25.06 11.48
CA ASP A 316 37.83 -24.76 10.05
C ASP A 316 37.04 -25.78 9.22
N ALA A 317 36.42 -25.35 8.11
CA ALA A 317 36.04 -26.24 7.01
C ALA A 317 35.98 -25.49 5.67
N GLU A 318 36.55 -26.16 4.68
CA GLU A 318 36.97 -25.68 3.37
C GLU A 318 35.85 -25.40 2.36
N SER A 319 36.27 -24.59 1.38
CA SER A 319 35.63 -24.20 0.12
C SER A 319 35.13 -25.35 -0.77
N SER A 320 33.99 -25.14 -1.42
CA SER A 320 33.74 -25.68 -2.77
C SER A 320 32.93 -24.68 -3.60
N GLU A 321 33.47 -24.32 -4.76
CA GLU A 321 32.83 -23.47 -5.79
C GLU A 321 31.73 -24.24 -6.54
N PRO A 322 30.59 -23.63 -6.90
CA PRO A 322 29.69 -24.18 -7.91
C PRO A 322 30.04 -23.68 -9.32
N GLN A 323 29.97 -24.62 -10.26
CA GLN A 323 30.25 -24.48 -11.67
C GLN A 323 29.24 -23.59 -12.41
N LYS A 324 29.76 -22.82 -13.37
CA LYS A 324 29.04 -22.03 -14.37
C LYS A 324 28.13 -22.90 -15.24
N ASN A 325 26.81 -22.73 -15.13
CA ASN A 325 25.88 -22.98 -16.25
C ASN A 325 24.46 -22.45 -15.93
N GLU A 326 24.25 -21.13 -15.96
CA GLU A 326 22.91 -20.55 -15.72
C GLU A 326 22.61 -19.29 -16.54
N MET A 327 23.33 -19.04 -17.64
CA MET A 327 23.18 -17.79 -18.40
C MET A 327 22.11 -17.83 -19.51
N THR A 328 21.36 -18.93 -19.66
CA THR A 328 20.34 -19.07 -20.72
C THR A 328 18.93 -19.35 -20.20
N GLN A 329 18.75 -19.51 -18.88
CA GLN A 329 17.44 -19.65 -18.25
C GLN A 329 16.91 -18.32 -17.68
N VAL A 330 17.80 -17.40 -17.35
CA VAL A 330 17.46 -16.10 -16.76
C VAL A 330 16.78 -15.19 -17.80
N ASP A 331 17.27 -15.13 -19.05
CA ASP A 331 16.70 -14.23 -20.07
C ASP A 331 15.24 -14.55 -20.47
N ASN A 332 14.82 -15.82 -20.34
CA ASN A 332 13.44 -16.24 -20.62
C ASN A 332 12.50 -16.00 -19.42
N ALA A 333 13.02 -16.06 -18.20
CA ALA A 333 12.24 -15.75 -16.99
C ALA A 333 11.99 -14.24 -16.87
N TRP A 334 13.00 -13.42 -17.16
CA TRP A 334 12.87 -11.95 -17.12
C TRP A 334 11.90 -11.41 -18.18
N THR A 335 11.76 -12.09 -19.33
CA THR A 335 10.82 -11.70 -20.38
C THR A 335 9.38 -12.12 -20.10
N GLU A 336 9.15 -13.17 -19.30
CA GLU A 336 7.82 -13.49 -18.76
C GLU A 336 7.46 -12.59 -17.58
N GLU A 337 8.38 -12.34 -16.65
CA GLU A 337 8.16 -11.39 -15.54
C GLU A 337 7.88 -9.97 -16.05
N LEU A 338 8.55 -9.51 -17.12
CA LEU A 338 8.24 -8.22 -17.76
C LEU A 338 6.86 -8.22 -18.45
N LYS A 339 6.43 -9.35 -19.02
CA LYS A 339 5.08 -9.47 -19.60
C LYS A 339 4.00 -9.56 -18.53
N GLU A 340 4.27 -10.22 -17.40
CA GLU A 340 3.39 -10.25 -16.24
C GLU A 340 3.35 -8.89 -15.54
N ALA A 341 4.46 -8.17 -15.45
CA ALA A 341 4.52 -6.81 -14.93
C ALA A 341 3.83 -5.81 -15.86
N GLU A 342 3.98 -5.94 -17.18
CA GLU A 342 3.20 -5.16 -18.16
C GLU A 342 1.72 -5.54 -18.15
N ALA A 343 1.38 -6.81 -17.94
CA ALA A 343 0.01 -7.27 -17.77
C ALA A 343 -0.60 -6.76 -16.45
N MET A 344 0.16 -6.77 -15.35
CA MET A 344 -0.23 -6.16 -14.07
C MET A 344 -0.33 -4.64 -14.19
N GLN A 345 0.55 -3.98 -14.94
CA GLN A 345 0.45 -2.54 -15.23
C GLN A 345 -0.79 -2.26 -16.07
N ARG A 346 -1.07 -3.04 -17.13
CA ARG A 346 -2.30 -2.89 -17.92
C ARG A 346 -3.55 -3.24 -17.12
N HIS A 347 -3.47 -4.18 -16.18
CA HIS A 347 -4.57 -4.54 -15.28
C HIS A 347 -4.78 -3.49 -14.18
N ALA A 348 -3.72 -2.81 -13.74
CA ALA A 348 -3.78 -1.61 -12.90
C ALA A 348 -4.24 -0.37 -13.67
N GLN A 349 -4.07 -0.36 -15.00
CA GLN A 349 -4.54 0.69 -15.92
C GLN A 349 -5.97 0.44 -16.42
N TRP A 350 -6.49 -0.78 -16.26
CA TRP A 350 -7.90 -1.19 -16.46
C TRP A 350 -8.71 -1.21 -15.16
N MET A 351 -8.05 -1.05 -14.02
CA MET A 351 -8.70 -0.53 -12.83
C MET A 351 -8.90 0.96 -13.08
N ASP A 352 -9.88 1.32 -13.92
CA ASP A 352 -10.43 2.67 -13.85
C ASP A 352 -10.78 2.91 -12.37
N ASP A 353 -10.48 4.08 -11.83
CA ASP A 353 -10.91 4.46 -10.48
C ASP A 353 -12.46 4.45 -10.36
N ASP A 354 -13.15 4.45 -11.51
CA ASP A 354 -14.59 4.20 -11.69
C ASP A 354 -14.94 2.78 -12.18
N SER A 355 -13.97 1.87 -12.32
CA SER A 355 -14.25 0.50 -12.74
C SER A 355 -15.00 -0.21 -11.63
N ASP A 356 -16.27 -0.28 -11.92
CA ASP A 356 -17.33 -1.10 -11.41
C ASP A 356 -17.04 -2.59 -11.26
N VAL A 357 -15.86 -3.01 -10.79
CA VAL A 357 -15.82 -4.22 -9.96
C VAL A 357 -16.76 -3.99 -8.77
N LEU A 358 -16.90 -2.76 -8.28
CA LEU A 358 -17.93 -2.38 -7.32
C LEU A 358 -19.36 -2.34 -7.89
N SER A 359 -19.77 -1.65 -8.99
CA SER A 359 -21.19 -1.81 -9.42
C SER A 359 -21.55 -3.19 -9.95
N THR A 360 -20.61 -3.89 -10.59
CA THR A 360 -20.86 -5.24 -11.11
C THR A 360 -21.05 -6.23 -9.95
N ILE A 361 -20.51 -5.94 -8.76
CA ILE A 361 -20.66 -6.75 -7.54
C ILE A 361 -21.70 -6.13 -6.55
N THR A 362 -22.04 -4.84 -6.61
CA THR A 362 -23.03 -4.17 -5.72
C THR A 362 -24.47 -4.50 -6.06
N SER A 363 -24.74 -5.22 -7.13
CA SER A 363 -26.03 -5.90 -7.33
C SER A 363 -26.24 -7.09 -6.36
N GLY A 364 -25.59 -7.06 -5.18
CA GLY A 364 -25.65 -8.11 -4.16
C GLY A 364 -24.79 -7.90 -2.89
N THR A 365 -23.87 -6.92 -2.80
CA THR A 365 -23.02 -6.75 -1.61
C THR A 365 -23.64 -5.89 -0.50
N LYS A 366 -23.53 -6.39 0.74
CA LYS A 366 -23.94 -5.71 1.99
C LYS A 366 -22.93 -4.66 2.45
N ILE A 367 -22.45 -3.79 1.56
CA ILE A 367 -21.55 -2.69 1.97
C ILE A 367 -22.41 -1.49 2.40
N GLU A 368 -22.36 -1.13 3.67
CA GLU A 368 -23.08 0.02 4.23
C GLU A 368 -22.20 1.28 4.14
N ARG A 369 -22.45 2.11 3.11
CA ARG A 369 -21.61 3.29 2.80
C ARG A 369 -21.67 4.43 3.83
N ASN A 370 -22.65 4.43 4.73
CA ASN A 370 -22.86 5.51 5.72
C ASN A 370 -22.60 5.06 7.16
N CYS A 371 -21.63 4.16 7.35
CA CYS A 371 -21.31 3.59 8.65
C CYS A 371 -19.81 3.72 8.96
N ALA A 372 -19.51 3.82 10.24
CA ALA A 372 -18.16 3.70 10.75
C ALA A 372 -17.78 2.22 10.89
N TYR A 373 -16.57 1.90 10.48
CA TYR A 373 -15.95 0.59 10.56
C TYR A 373 -14.79 0.62 11.55
N MET A 374 -14.50 -0.52 12.17
CA MET A 374 -13.37 -0.69 13.07
C MET A 374 -12.31 -1.56 12.42
N SER A 375 -11.03 -1.25 12.63
CA SER A 375 -9.94 -2.11 12.19
C SER A 375 -9.86 -3.36 13.06
N CYS A 376 -9.63 -4.52 12.43
CA CYS A 376 -9.51 -5.80 13.13
C CYS A 376 -8.22 -5.93 13.97
N ASN A 377 -7.15 -5.22 13.61
CA ASN A 377 -5.86 -5.31 14.30
C ASN A 377 -5.80 -4.49 15.61
N GLY A 378 -6.78 -3.61 15.85
CA GLY A 378 -6.81 -2.72 17.01
C GLY A 378 -5.71 -1.65 17.02
N ILE A 379 -4.95 -1.51 15.93
CA ILE A 379 -3.93 -0.47 15.75
C ILE A 379 -4.60 0.87 15.46
N VAL A 380 -5.54 0.86 14.50
CA VAL A 380 -6.43 2.00 14.25
C VAL A 380 -7.62 1.87 15.18
N THR A 381 -7.68 2.72 16.19
CA THR A 381 -8.78 2.78 17.17
C THR A 381 -9.88 3.75 16.75
N GLU A 382 -9.57 4.66 15.83
CA GLU A 382 -10.53 5.62 15.30
C GLU A 382 -11.49 4.95 14.29
N PRO A 383 -12.75 5.45 14.20
CA PRO A 383 -13.69 4.96 13.21
C PRO A 383 -13.21 5.25 11.78
N LEU A 384 -13.22 4.23 10.94
CA LEU A 384 -12.91 4.31 9.51
C LEU A 384 -14.19 4.37 8.68
N TYR A 385 -14.19 5.17 7.61
CA TYR A 385 -15.35 5.28 6.72
C TYR A 385 -15.07 4.67 5.35
N ILE A 386 -16.10 4.21 4.66
CA ILE A 386 -16.00 3.81 3.26
C ILE A 386 -16.33 5.04 2.45
N HIS A 387 -15.41 5.44 1.56
CA HIS A 387 -15.41 6.71 0.82
C HIS A 387 -14.79 7.89 1.58
N PRO A 388 -14.04 8.77 0.87
CA PRO A 388 -13.50 9.99 1.44
C PRO A 388 -14.56 10.85 2.11
N HIS A 389 -14.35 11.07 3.41
CA HIS A 389 -14.90 12.21 4.12
C HIS A 389 -13.70 13.09 4.47
N SER A 390 -13.73 14.36 4.05
CA SER A 390 -12.55 15.24 3.91
C SER A 390 -11.68 15.42 5.16
N HIS A 391 -12.15 15.01 6.34
CA HIS A 391 -11.41 15.16 7.60
C HIS A 391 -11.28 13.87 8.42
N LEU A 392 -11.83 12.74 7.95
CA LEU A 392 -11.85 11.49 8.69
C LEU A 392 -11.06 10.43 7.95
N ALA A 393 -10.45 9.51 8.70
CA ALA A 393 -9.78 8.36 8.11
C ALA A 393 -10.79 7.49 7.35
N TYR A 394 -10.42 7.09 6.13
CA TYR A 394 -11.30 6.36 5.25
C TYR A 394 -10.57 5.26 4.48
N MET A 395 -11.33 4.28 3.99
CA MET A 395 -10.84 3.14 3.23
C MET A 395 -11.14 3.35 1.74
N LYS A 396 -10.12 3.20 0.90
CA LYS A 396 -10.25 3.10 -0.57
C LYS A 396 -10.30 1.63 -0.99
N THR A 397 -10.89 1.35 -2.17
CA THR A 397 -10.90 0.01 -2.81
C THR A 397 -11.40 -1.15 -1.94
N VAL A 398 -12.48 -0.92 -1.19
CA VAL A 398 -13.04 -1.90 -0.24
C VAL A 398 -13.74 -3.06 -0.95
N THR A 399 -13.45 -4.28 -0.50
CA THR A 399 -14.13 -5.51 -0.95
C THR A 399 -14.90 -6.15 0.20
N ALA A 400 -16.18 -6.48 -0.01
CA ALA A 400 -16.98 -7.18 0.99
C ALA A 400 -16.52 -8.64 1.13
N ILE A 401 -16.44 -9.13 2.37
CA ILE A 401 -16.14 -10.53 2.67
C ILE A 401 -17.27 -11.15 3.50
N GLU A 402 -17.57 -12.41 3.24
CA GLU A 402 -18.50 -13.17 4.09
C GLU A 402 -17.77 -13.64 5.36
N PRO A 403 -18.38 -13.54 6.56
CA PRO A 403 -17.74 -13.93 7.82
C PRO A 403 -17.22 -15.38 7.83
N ASP A 404 -17.91 -16.30 7.15
CA ASP A 404 -17.55 -17.72 7.07
C ASP A 404 -16.22 -17.95 6.32
N TRP A 405 -15.85 -17.03 5.43
CA TRP A 405 -14.61 -17.13 4.66
C TRP A 405 -13.40 -16.77 5.52
N LEU A 406 -13.59 -15.93 6.54
CA LEU A 406 -12.51 -15.31 7.28
C LEU A 406 -11.66 -16.34 8.03
N HIS A 407 -12.28 -17.37 8.61
CA HIS A 407 -11.53 -18.47 9.22
C HIS A 407 -10.69 -19.24 8.19
N ALA A 408 -11.21 -19.49 6.99
CA ALA A 408 -10.47 -20.23 5.97
C ALA A 408 -9.27 -19.44 5.42
N VAL A 409 -9.44 -18.13 5.24
CA VAL A 409 -8.38 -17.24 4.73
C VAL A 409 -7.35 -16.90 5.81
N ALA A 410 -7.78 -16.79 7.07
CA ALA A 410 -6.94 -16.35 8.17
C ALA A 410 -6.56 -17.46 9.16
N ALA A 411 -6.74 -18.74 8.81
CA ALA A 411 -6.48 -19.87 9.71
C ALA A 411 -5.06 -19.86 10.30
N ASP A 412 -4.07 -19.44 9.51
CA ASP A 412 -2.66 -19.37 9.91
C ASP A 412 -2.24 -17.97 10.39
N SER A 413 -3.18 -17.03 10.48
CA SER A 413 -2.93 -15.66 10.92
C SER A 413 -3.02 -15.54 12.44
N PRO A 414 -2.16 -14.74 13.09
CA PRO A 414 -2.26 -14.45 14.52
C PRO A 414 -3.54 -13.69 14.90
N LEU A 415 -4.30 -13.22 13.91
CA LEU A 415 -5.59 -12.55 14.12
C LEU A 415 -6.75 -13.54 14.31
N CYS A 416 -6.59 -14.83 13.99
CA CYS A 416 -7.66 -15.81 14.09
C CYS A 416 -7.37 -16.83 15.20
N ASP A 417 -8.26 -16.90 16.19
CA ASP A 417 -8.21 -17.92 17.23
C ASP A 417 -9.39 -18.88 17.08
N THR A 418 -9.17 -20.17 17.35
CA THR A 418 -10.23 -21.19 17.35
C THR A 418 -10.54 -21.66 18.76
N SER A 419 -11.82 -21.75 19.12
CA SER A 419 -12.25 -22.38 20.37
C SER A 419 -11.87 -23.86 20.45
N GLU A 420 -12.05 -24.44 21.63
CA GLU A 420 -12.09 -25.90 21.77
C GLU A 420 -13.22 -26.51 20.89
N PRO A 421 -13.10 -27.79 20.49
CA PRO A 421 -14.14 -28.51 19.77
C PRO A 421 -15.50 -28.45 20.48
N LEU A 422 -16.55 -28.11 19.74
CA LEU A 422 -17.91 -28.05 20.25
C LEU A 422 -18.43 -29.46 20.59
N ASP A 423 -19.18 -29.55 21.70
CA ASP A 423 -19.88 -30.79 22.08
C ASP A 423 -21.01 -31.16 21.12
N ALA A 424 -21.67 -30.14 20.55
CA ALA A 424 -22.76 -30.28 19.60
C ALA A 424 -22.61 -29.30 18.43
N PRO A 425 -22.69 -29.77 17.17
CA PRO A 425 -22.84 -31.17 16.76
C PRO A 425 -21.56 -32.00 17.03
N PRO A 426 -21.69 -33.32 17.27
CA PRO A 426 -20.55 -34.15 17.63
C PRO A 426 -19.57 -34.28 16.45
N PRO A 427 -18.28 -34.55 16.73
CA PRO A 427 -17.31 -34.88 15.72
C PRO A 427 -17.76 -36.00 14.77
N LYS A 428 -17.25 -35.96 13.54
CA LYS A 428 -17.52 -36.95 12.50
C LYS A 428 -16.22 -37.37 11.81
N TYR A 429 -16.21 -38.54 11.19
CA TYR A 429 -15.10 -38.96 10.34
C TYR A 429 -15.42 -38.68 8.88
N ASN A 430 -14.53 -37.94 8.21
CA ASN A 430 -14.62 -37.64 6.79
C ASN A 430 -13.79 -38.66 6.01
N ALA A 431 -14.47 -39.58 5.33
CA ALA A 431 -13.82 -40.64 4.57
C ALA A 431 -13.10 -40.14 3.30
N ALA A 432 -13.52 -38.99 2.74
CA ALA A 432 -12.90 -38.41 1.55
C ALA A 432 -11.56 -37.73 1.89
N LEU A 433 -11.51 -36.98 3.00
CA LEU A 433 -10.29 -36.31 3.48
C LEU A 433 -9.45 -37.19 4.42
N ASP A 434 -9.98 -38.35 4.81
CA ASP A 434 -9.34 -39.30 5.72
C ASP A 434 -8.93 -38.69 7.06
N ARG A 435 -9.85 -37.97 7.71
CA ARG A 435 -9.61 -37.28 8.98
C ARG A 435 -10.84 -37.21 9.87
N VAL A 436 -10.62 -37.03 11.16
CA VAL A 436 -11.67 -36.70 12.12
C VAL A 436 -11.91 -35.19 12.08
N GLU A 437 -13.16 -34.78 11.98
CA GLU A 437 -13.56 -33.38 11.92
C GLU A 437 -14.46 -33.02 13.11
N CYS A 438 -14.32 -31.80 13.62
CA CYS A 438 -15.18 -31.22 14.64
C CYS A 438 -15.57 -29.79 14.27
N TYR A 439 -16.66 -29.31 14.89
CA TYR A 439 -17.02 -27.90 14.79
C TYR A 439 -16.27 -27.11 15.85
N VAL A 440 -15.79 -25.93 15.49
CA VAL A 440 -15.18 -24.94 16.39
C VAL A 440 -15.85 -23.60 16.17
N LYS A 441 -15.76 -22.70 17.16
CA LYS A 441 -16.16 -21.30 17.03
C LYS A 441 -14.90 -20.44 16.92
N PRO A 442 -14.60 -19.89 15.73
CA PRO A 442 -13.48 -18.98 15.58
C PRO A 442 -13.82 -17.60 16.12
N THR A 443 -12.77 -16.88 16.52
CA THR A 443 -12.82 -15.45 16.80
C THR A 443 -11.76 -14.73 15.99
N TYR A 444 -12.03 -13.50 15.57
CA TYR A 444 -11.14 -12.74 14.72
C TYR A 444 -10.80 -11.35 15.28
N GLY A 445 -9.54 -10.97 15.09
CA GLY A 445 -9.00 -9.67 15.44
C GLY A 445 -8.77 -9.47 16.93
N SER A 446 -8.23 -8.29 17.26
CA SER A 446 -7.94 -7.85 18.63
C SER A 446 -9.22 -7.71 19.48
N TYR A 447 -10.36 -7.50 18.83
CA TYR A 447 -11.68 -7.39 19.46
C TYR A 447 -12.40 -8.74 19.62
N LYS A 448 -11.80 -9.86 19.20
CA LYS A 448 -12.37 -11.21 19.31
C LYS A 448 -13.78 -11.32 18.72
N TRP A 449 -13.98 -10.77 17.52
CA TRP A 449 -15.26 -10.86 16.84
C TRP A 449 -15.64 -12.33 16.61
N GLU A 450 -16.81 -12.73 17.11
CA GLU A 450 -17.28 -14.10 16.96
C GLU A 450 -17.61 -14.39 15.49
N LEU A 451 -17.01 -15.45 14.96
CA LEU A 451 -17.33 -15.96 13.63
C LEU A 451 -18.28 -17.16 13.73
N PRO A 452 -19.02 -17.47 12.66
CA PRO A 452 -19.88 -18.64 12.64
C PRO A 452 -19.09 -19.95 12.82
N ALA A 453 -19.79 -20.97 13.32
CA ALA A 453 -19.14 -22.25 13.62
C ALA A 453 -18.70 -22.96 12.33
N VAL A 454 -17.42 -23.33 12.28
CA VAL A 454 -16.78 -23.94 11.10
C VAL A 454 -16.33 -25.35 11.40
N LEU A 455 -16.29 -26.18 10.36
CA LEU A 455 -15.86 -27.56 10.44
C LEU A 455 -14.36 -27.66 10.14
N VAL A 456 -13.58 -28.11 11.11
CA VAL A 456 -12.11 -28.22 11.03
C VAL A 456 -11.64 -29.63 11.35
N GLU A 457 -10.38 -29.94 11.05
CA GLU A 457 -9.75 -31.16 11.54
C GLU A 457 -9.67 -31.14 13.08
N TYR A 458 -9.98 -32.28 13.69
CA TYR A 458 -9.93 -32.40 15.15
C TYR A 458 -8.50 -32.14 15.66
N PRO A 459 -8.32 -31.25 16.65
CA PRO A 459 -7.00 -30.90 17.19
C PRO A 459 -6.19 -32.11 17.65
N ALA A 460 -4.87 -32.03 17.54
CA ALA A 460 -4.00 -33.09 18.03
C ALA A 460 -4.19 -33.30 19.54
N GLY A 461 -4.23 -34.56 19.98
CA GLY A 461 -4.35 -34.91 21.39
C GLY A 461 -5.03 -36.25 21.64
N PRO A 462 -5.07 -36.72 22.90
CA PRO A 462 -5.58 -38.05 23.26
C PRO A 462 -7.07 -38.23 22.92
N VAL A 463 -7.84 -37.14 22.91
CA VAL A 463 -9.26 -37.15 22.58
C VAL A 463 -9.51 -37.43 21.08
N LYS A 464 -8.60 -37.00 20.20
CA LYS A 464 -8.66 -37.30 18.76
C LYS A 464 -8.65 -38.82 18.51
N PHE A 465 -7.76 -39.53 19.21
CA PHE A 465 -7.65 -40.99 19.11
C PHE A 465 -8.86 -41.72 19.68
N ARG A 466 -9.51 -41.18 20.72
CA ARG A 466 -10.79 -41.71 21.23
C ARG A 466 -11.90 -41.62 20.18
N TRP A 467 -12.01 -40.49 19.49
CA TRP A 467 -12.95 -40.31 18.39
C TRP A 467 -12.62 -41.20 17.19
N PHE A 468 -11.37 -41.23 16.77
CA PHE A 468 -10.93 -42.12 15.69
C PHE A 468 -11.23 -43.61 16.02
N GLY A 469 -10.91 -44.06 17.23
CA GLY A 469 -11.21 -45.41 17.70
C GLY A 469 -12.72 -45.71 17.68
N ARG A 470 -13.56 -44.74 18.03
CA ARG A 470 -15.03 -44.89 17.94
C ARG A 470 -15.46 -45.12 16.49
N PHE A 471 -15.01 -44.28 15.57
CA PHE A 471 -15.36 -44.39 14.16
C PHE A 471 -14.79 -45.67 13.51
N LEU A 472 -13.66 -46.16 14.00
CA LEU A 472 -13.10 -47.46 13.60
C LEU A 472 -14.01 -48.60 14.04
N LEU A 473 -14.46 -48.61 15.30
CA LEU A 473 -15.38 -49.63 15.82
C LEU A 473 -16.78 -49.57 15.18
N ASP A 474 -17.24 -48.37 14.82
CA ASP A 474 -18.50 -48.17 14.07
C ASP A 474 -18.37 -48.62 12.59
N GLY A 475 -17.16 -48.96 12.13
CA GLY A 475 -16.88 -49.36 10.76
C GLY A 475 -16.98 -48.21 9.76
N LEU A 476 -16.82 -46.96 10.21
CA LEU A 476 -16.82 -45.76 9.37
C LEU A 476 -15.45 -45.49 8.75
N VAL A 477 -14.36 -45.88 9.43
CA VAL A 477 -12.99 -45.79 8.91
C VAL A 477 -12.71 -46.91 7.91
N VAL A 478 -13.11 -48.15 8.25
CA VAL A 478 -12.97 -49.33 7.38
C VAL A 478 -14.34 -50.00 7.27
N SER A 479 -15.00 -49.81 6.13
CA SER A 479 -16.35 -50.34 5.89
C SER A 479 -16.47 -51.86 6.02
N ALA A 480 -15.39 -52.60 5.74
CA ALA A 480 -15.32 -54.04 5.90
C ALA A 480 -15.43 -54.50 7.37
N LEU A 481 -15.15 -53.63 8.35
CA LEU A 481 -15.33 -53.93 9.78
C LEU A 481 -16.78 -53.81 10.23
N LYS A 482 -17.62 -53.04 9.52
CA LYS A 482 -19.02 -52.81 9.87
C LYS A 482 -19.83 -54.11 10.07
N PRO A 483 -19.86 -55.09 9.15
CA PRO A 483 -20.58 -56.36 9.38
C PRO A 483 -19.94 -57.25 10.47
N LEU A 484 -18.67 -57.02 10.79
CA LEU A 484 -17.93 -57.77 11.81
C LEU A 484 -18.11 -57.20 13.21
N LEU A 485 -18.44 -55.91 13.35
CA LEU A 485 -18.50 -55.21 14.63
C LEU A 485 -19.89 -54.71 15.02
N ALA A 486 -20.72 -54.21 14.09
CA ALA A 486 -21.90 -53.38 14.38
C ALA A 486 -22.79 -53.84 15.55
N THR A 487 -23.29 -55.08 15.53
CA THR A 487 -24.15 -55.65 16.60
C THR A 487 -23.42 -56.60 17.55
N LYS A 488 -22.09 -56.74 17.37
CA LYS A 488 -21.26 -57.76 18.02
C LYS A 488 -20.34 -57.18 19.09
N LEU A 489 -20.39 -55.86 19.31
CA LEU A 489 -19.66 -55.20 20.40
C LEU A 489 -20.27 -55.57 21.77
N ARG A 490 -19.42 -55.66 22.79
CA ARG A 490 -19.84 -55.87 24.19
C ARG A 490 -20.53 -54.65 24.79
N GLU A 491 -20.15 -53.46 24.31
CA GLU A 491 -20.73 -52.20 24.72
C GLU A 491 -20.72 -51.22 23.53
N PRO A 492 -21.57 -50.18 23.57
CA PRO A 492 -21.59 -49.15 22.53
C PRO A 492 -20.22 -48.47 22.35
N SER A 493 -19.84 -48.20 21.09
CA SER A 493 -18.59 -47.49 20.74
C SER A 493 -18.48 -46.10 21.38
N VAL A 494 -19.61 -45.44 21.68
CA VAL A 494 -19.66 -44.15 22.39
C VAL A 494 -19.06 -44.21 23.81
N SER A 495 -18.92 -45.40 24.40
CA SER A 495 -18.19 -45.61 25.66
C SER A 495 -16.75 -45.09 25.60
N LEU A 496 -16.10 -45.12 24.42
CA LEU A 496 -14.75 -44.56 24.20
C LEU A 496 -14.65 -43.07 24.55
N ILE A 497 -15.75 -42.34 24.37
CA ILE A 497 -15.82 -40.91 24.66
C ILE A 497 -16.24 -40.69 26.11
N LYS A 498 -17.31 -41.37 26.56
CA LYS A 498 -17.94 -41.10 27.86
C LYS A 498 -17.15 -41.61 29.08
N LYS A 499 -16.45 -42.74 28.97
CA LYS A 499 -15.73 -43.33 30.10
C LYS A 499 -14.31 -42.77 30.19
N LYS A 500 -13.93 -42.27 31.37
CA LYS A 500 -12.57 -41.76 31.63
C LYS A 500 -11.59 -42.88 32.00
N PHE A 501 -12.00 -43.81 32.86
CA PHE A 501 -11.16 -44.88 33.40
C PHE A 501 -11.70 -46.26 33.01
N ASP A 502 -11.15 -46.85 31.96
CA ASP A 502 -11.46 -48.21 31.51
C ASP A 502 -10.22 -48.81 30.84
N ALA A 503 -9.77 -49.97 31.34
CA ALA A 503 -8.53 -50.61 30.87
C ALA A 503 -8.58 -50.95 29.37
N LYS A 504 -9.74 -51.35 28.85
CA LYS A 504 -9.92 -51.68 27.44
C LYS A 504 -9.84 -50.44 26.55
N ILE A 505 -10.42 -49.32 27.00
CA ILE A 505 -10.30 -48.03 26.30
C ILE A 505 -8.82 -47.61 26.24
N GLN A 506 -8.13 -47.67 27.37
CA GLN A 506 -6.71 -47.29 27.44
C GLN A 506 -5.84 -48.16 26.53
N LEU A 507 -6.06 -49.48 26.48
CA LEU A 507 -5.32 -50.36 25.58
C LEU A 507 -5.49 -50.00 24.09
N LEU A 508 -6.71 -49.64 23.66
CA LEU A 508 -6.97 -49.24 22.28
C LEU A 508 -6.40 -47.84 21.97
N VAL A 509 -6.70 -46.86 22.82
CA VAL A 509 -6.29 -45.46 22.61
C VAL A 509 -4.78 -45.31 22.66
N SER A 510 -4.10 -45.92 23.64
CA SER A 510 -2.64 -45.86 23.74
C SER A 510 -1.93 -46.57 22.59
N ALA A 511 -2.54 -47.61 21.99
CA ALA A 511 -1.96 -48.27 20.82
C ALA A 511 -2.04 -47.39 19.57
N LEU A 512 -3.16 -46.67 19.39
CA LEU A 512 -3.35 -45.67 18.35
C LEU A 512 -2.40 -44.48 18.53
N GLU A 513 -2.32 -43.94 19.75
CA GLU A 513 -1.49 -42.80 20.10
C GLU A 513 0.01 -43.09 19.92
N ARG A 514 0.51 -44.22 20.44
CA ARG A 514 1.93 -44.61 20.30
C ARG A 514 2.37 -44.80 18.84
N SER A 515 1.44 -45.17 17.97
CA SER A 515 1.71 -45.37 16.54
C SER A 515 1.27 -44.18 15.69
N ASN A 516 0.81 -43.08 16.31
CA ASN A 516 0.23 -41.90 15.69
C ASN A 516 -0.85 -42.21 14.61
N VAL A 517 -1.69 -43.21 14.87
CA VAL A 517 -2.73 -43.65 13.93
C VAL A 517 -4.03 -42.90 14.21
N SER A 518 -4.30 -41.90 13.38
CA SER A 518 -5.53 -41.08 13.44
C SER A 518 -6.29 -40.98 12.10
N SER A 519 -5.85 -41.75 11.10
CA SER A 519 -6.44 -41.83 9.76
C SER A 519 -6.42 -43.28 9.23
N ARG A 520 -7.25 -43.59 8.23
CA ARG A 520 -7.27 -44.88 7.53
C ARG A 520 -5.94 -45.13 6.85
N ARG A 521 -5.34 -44.14 6.19
CA ARG A 521 -4.02 -44.28 5.56
C ARG A 521 -2.95 -44.66 6.59
N ALA A 522 -2.90 -43.96 7.73
CA ALA A 522 -1.96 -44.29 8.80
C ALA A 522 -2.21 -45.69 9.37
N LEU A 523 -3.48 -46.09 9.53
CA LEU A 523 -3.84 -47.42 10.01
C LEU A 523 -3.35 -48.53 9.07
N VAL A 524 -3.56 -48.36 7.77
CA VAL A 524 -3.17 -49.37 6.78
C VAL A 524 -1.66 -49.41 6.58
N ALA A 525 -0.98 -48.26 6.62
CA ALA A 525 0.49 -48.22 6.65
C ALA A 525 1.03 -49.02 7.85
N GLN A 526 0.41 -48.89 9.01
CA GLN A 526 0.79 -49.67 10.19
C GLN A 526 0.49 -51.17 10.02
N TRP A 527 -0.58 -51.52 9.31
CA TRP A 527 -0.88 -52.91 8.97
C TRP A 527 0.09 -53.53 7.96
N GLN A 528 0.70 -52.75 7.08
CA GLN A 528 1.76 -53.24 6.19
C GLN A 528 2.97 -53.73 7.00
N CYS A 529 3.34 -52.99 8.04
CA CYS A 529 4.46 -53.34 8.93
C CYS A 529 4.08 -54.43 9.94
N ASN A 530 2.87 -54.37 10.48
CA ASN A 530 2.37 -55.31 11.47
C ASN A 530 0.90 -55.66 11.20
N PRO A 531 0.62 -56.76 10.48
CA PRO A 531 -0.75 -57.19 10.17
C PRO A 531 -1.61 -57.51 11.41
N GLN A 532 -1.00 -57.73 12.57
CA GLN A 532 -1.70 -57.97 13.84
C GLN A 532 -1.97 -56.69 14.64
N PHE A 533 -1.54 -55.52 14.15
CA PHE A 533 -1.76 -54.25 14.84
C PHE A 533 -3.26 -54.00 15.11
N LEU A 534 -3.60 -53.69 16.36
CA LEU A 534 -4.96 -53.52 16.92
C LEU A 534 -5.85 -54.77 16.98
N CYS A 535 -5.42 -55.94 16.50
CA CYS A 535 -6.26 -57.14 16.49
C CYS A 535 -6.77 -57.51 17.90
N GLU A 536 -5.85 -57.66 18.86
CA GLU A 536 -6.19 -58.00 20.25
C GLU A 536 -6.96 -56.87 20.96
N GLN A 537 -6.61 -55.60 20.66
CA GLN A 537 -7.32 -54.44 21.20
C GLN A 537 -8.77 -54.41 20.74
N VAL A 538 -9.05 -54.64 19.45
CA VAL A 538 -10.40 -54.70 18.88
C VAL A 538 -11.15 -55.95 19.39
N LEU A 539 -10.49 -57.11 19.51
CA LEU A 539 -11.08 -58.33 20.07
C LEU A 539 -11.63 -58.11 21.49
N ASN A 540 -10.98 -57.28 22.31
CA ASN A 540 -11.48 -56.93 23.64
C ASN A 540 -12.82 -56.18 23.62
N TRP A 541 -13.18 -55.56 22.50
CA TRP A 541 -14.48 -54.89 22.31
C TRP A 541 -15.58 -55.82 21.82
N VAL A 542 -15.26 -57.03 21.35
CA VAL A 542 -16.20 -57.97 20.74
C VAL A 542 -16.68 -59.01 21.75
N GLN A 543 -17.96 -59.40 21.64
CA GLN A 543 -18.57 -60.47 22.46
C GLN A 543 -17.84 -61.80 22.25
N ASP A 544 -17.72 -62.63 23.29
CA ASP A 544 -16.87 -63.83 23.26
C ASP A 544 -17.24 -64.84 22.16
N ASN A 545 -18.53 -64.98 21.88
CA ASN A 545 -19.08 -65.81 20.80
C ASN A 545 -18.65 -65.37 19.38
N HIS A 546 -18.20 -64.12 19.21
CA HIS A 546 -17.83 -63.55 17.92
C HIS A 546 -16.32 -63.31 17.76
N LYS A 547 -15.53 -63.46 18.83
CA LYS A 547 -14.07 -63.26 18.80
C LYS A 547 -13.36 -64.21 17.82
N ALA A 548 -13.70 -65.50 17.84
CA ALA A 548 -13.08 -66.49 16.97
C ALA A 548 -13.32 -66.17 15.48
N ALA A 549 -14.55 -65.76 15.15
CA ALA A 549 -14.92 -65.35 13.79
C ALA A 549 -14.13 -64.11 13.34
N LEU A 550 -14.01 -63.09 14.19
CA LEU A 550 -13.22 -61.90 13.86
C LEU A 550 -11.73 -62.25 13.65
N LYS A 551 -11.16 -63.07 14.53
CA LYS A 551 -9.73 -63.47 14.46
C LYS A 551 -9.43 -64.25 13.18
N GLN A 552 -10.33 -65.12 12.74
CA GLN A 552 -10.19 -65.85 11.47
C GLN A 552 -10.23 -64.93 10.25
N HIS A 553 -11.08 -63.90 10.25
CA HIS A 553 -11.25 -62.98 9.13
C HIS A 553 -10.25 -61.81 9.14
N TRP A 554 -9.52 -61.60 10.25
CA TRP A 554 -8.64 -60.44 10.44
C TRP A 554 -7.57 -60.33 9.35
N ASN A 555 -6.80 -61.40 9.12
CA ASN A 555 -5.71 -61.38 8.14
C ASN A 555 -6.22 -61.12 6.72
N ALA A 556 -7.34 -61.73 6.34
CA ALA A 556 -7.96 -61.51 5.03
C ALA A 556 -8.46 -60.07 4.86
N LEU A 557 -9.05 -59.48 5.92
CA LEU A 557 -9.47 -58.09 5.93
C LEU A 557 -8.29 -57.14 5.77
N VAL A 558 -7.22 -57.35 6.56
CA VAL A 558 -6.02 -56.52 6.53
C VAL A 558 -5.37 -56.57 5.15
N MET A 559 -5.14 -57.77 4.60
CA MET A 559 -4.57 -57.94 3.27
C MET A 559 -5.39 -57.22 2.19
N ARG A 560 -6.71 -57.30 2.25
CA ARG A 560 -7.60 -56.60 1.32
C ARG A 560 -7.52 -55.07 1.45
N GLN A 561 -7.35 -54.54 2.66
CA GLN A 561 -7.18 -53.09 2.85
C GLN A 561 -5.81 -52.60 2.40
N VAL A 562 -4.75 -53.38 2.65
CA VAL A 562 -3.39 -53.10 2.18
C VAL A 562 -3.31 -53.11 0.66
N GLN A 563 -4.02 -54.01 -0.01
CA GLN A 563 -4.08 -54.07 -1.48
C GLN A 563 -4.97 -53.00 -2.12
N ALA A 564 -5.87 -52.38 -1.35
CA ALA A 564 -6.82 -51.38 -1.83
C ALA A 564 -6.35 -49.93 -1.62
N LEU A 565 -5.15 -49.77 -1.07
CA LEU A 565 -4.39 -48.52 -0.96
C LEU A 565 -3.27 -48.53 -1.99
#